data_AF-A0A972HAQ9-F1
#
_entry.id   AF-A0A972HAQ9-F1
#
_cell.length_a   1.000
_cell.length_b   1.000
_cell.length_c   1.000
_cell.angle_alpha   90.00
_cell.angle_beta   90.00
_cell.angle_gamma   90.00
#
_symmetry.space_group_name_H-M   'P 1'
#
loop_
_entity.id
_entity.type
_entity.pdbx_description
1 polymer ?
#
loop_
_entity_poly.entity_id
_entity_poly.type
_entity_poly.pdbx_seq_one_letter_code
_entity_poly.pdbx_strand_id
1 'polypeptide(L)'
;MHAAQRRAAVHSSDMRVTSIGHAGFQIETTAGSIVCDPWFNPTFFGSWFPFPRVDTVDFAALRDARYLYVSHFHRDHLDPVALADHMSVDRRHCSAS
;
A
#
# COMPACT_ATOMS: atom_id res chain seq x y z
N MET A 1 -6.07 15.33 -15.16
CA MET A 1 -6.53 13.96 -15.44
C MET A 1 -5.32 13.15 -15.91
N HIS A 2 -4.54 12.57 -14.99
CA HIS A 2 -3.50 11.61 -15.37
C HIS A 2 -4.17 10.25 -15.54
N ALA A 3 -4.06 9.67 -16.73
CA ALA A 3 -4.53 8.32 -16.98
C ALA A 3 -3.81 7.36 -16.03
N ALA A 4 -4.54 6.65 -15.19
CA ALA A 4 -4.00 5.49 -14.47
C ALA A 4 -3.36 4.57 -15.53
N GLN A 5 -2.04 4.40 -15.46
CA GLN A 5 -1.35 3.50 -16.39
C GLN A 5 -1.96 2.12 -16.22
N ARG A 6 -2.49 1.54 -17.31
CA ARG A 6 -3.00 0.17 -17.29
C ARG A 6 -1.86 -0.76 -16.88
N ARG A 7 -1.96 -1.40 -15.72
CA ARG A 7 -0.96 -2.33 -15.21
C ARG A 7 -1.05 -3.66 -15.97
N ALA A 8 0.07 -4.13 -16.52
CA ALA A 8 0.15 -5.47 -17.07
C ALA A 8 0.05 -6.52 -15.96
N ALA A 9 -0.57 -7.67 -16.23
CA ALA A 9 -0.62 -8.79 -15.29
C ALA A 9 0.80 -9.24 -14.90
N VAL A 10 0.96 -9.73 -13.68
CA VAL A 10 2.21 -10.38 -13.23
C VAL A 10 2.25 -11.79 -13.82
N HIS A 11 3.33 -12.13 -14.53
CA HIS A 11 3.52 -13.48 -15.09
C HIS A 11 4.00 -14.45 -14.00
N SER A 12 3.85 -15.77 -14.22
CA SER A 12 4.12 -16.85 -13.26
C SER A 12 5.50 -16.81 -12.57
N SER A 13 6.51 -16.22 -13.21
CA SER A 13 7.89 -16.11 -12.71
C SER A 13 8.24 -14.72 -12.15
N ASP A 14 7.37 -13.74 -12.31
CA ASP A 14 7.74 -12.34 -12.12
C ASP A 14 7.32 -11.84 -10.74
N MET A 15 8.17 -10.97 -10.19
CA MET A 15 7.83 -10.11 -9.05
C MET A 15 7.81 -8.67 -9.55
N ARG A 16 6.73 -7.95 -9.24
CA ARG A 16 6.63 -6.51 -9.50
C ARG A 16 6.68 -5.78 -8.18
N VAL A 17 7.60 -4.81 -8.07
CA VAL A 17 7.71 -3.92 -6.92
C VAL A 17 7.42 -2.51 -7.39
N THR A 18 6.38 -1.90 -6.81
CA THR A 18 5.97 -0.53 -7.09
C THR A 18 6.19 0.30 -5.83
N SER A 19 7.03 1.34 -5.92
CA SER A 19 7.11 2.33 -4.83
C SER A 19 5.83 3.15 -4.77
N ILE A 20 5.30 3.34 -3.57
CA ILE A 20 4.12 4.16 -3.28
C ILE A 20 4.46 5.33 -2.36
N GLY A 21 5.73 5.74 -2.34
CA GLY A 21 6.26 6.86 -1.55
C GLY A 21 6.96 6.42 -0.26
N HIS A 22 8.00 7.16 0.14
CA HIS A 22 8.80 6.91 1.35
C HIS A 22 9.32 5.46 1.43
N ALA A 23 9.02 4.76 2.53
CA ALA A 23 9.30 3.34 2.74
C ALA A 23 8.17 2.44 2.20
N GLY A 24 7.15 3.03 1.58
CA GLY A 24 5.97 2.37 1.08
C GLY A 24 6.23 1.62 -0.23
N PHE A 25 5.85 0.34 -0.24
CA PHE A 25 5.93 -0.51 -1.43
C PHE A 25 4.67 -1.35 -1.60
N GLN A 26 4.25 -1.54 -2.84
CA GLN A 26 3.40 -2.65 -3.24
C GLN A 26 4.24 -3.71 -3.92
N ILE A 27 4.23 -4.92 -3.39
CA ILE A 27 4.90 -6.08 -3.96
C ILE A 27 3.84 -7.02 -4.48
N GLU A 28 3.92 -7.38 -5.76
CA GLU A 28 2.96 -8.22 -6.45
C GLU A 28 3.68 -9.45 -7.02
N THR A 29 3.12 -10.62 -6.75
CA THR A 29 3.57 -11.93 -7.26
C THR A 29 2.34 -12.72 -7.72
N THR A 30 2.55 -13.88 -8.33
CA THR A 30 1.45 -14.80 -8.66
C THR A 30 0.82 -15.48 -7.44
N ALA A 31 1.50 -15.50 -6.30
CA ALA A 31 0.96 -16.03 -5.04
C ALA A 31 0.08 -15.00 -4.29
N GLY A 32 0.15 -13.73 -4.68
CA GLY A 32 -0.56 -12.64 -4.05
C GLY A 32 0.29 -11.37 -3.92
N SER A 33 -0.23 -10.42 -3.16
CA SER A 33 0.35 -9.08 -3.00
C SER A 33 0.51 -8.68 -1.54
N ILE A 34 1.50 -7.82 -1.29
CA ILE A 34 1.80 -7.22 0.01
C ILE A 34 1.88 -5.71 -0.16
N VAL A 35 1.30 -4.96 0.77
CA VAL A 35 1.58 -3.53 0.93
C VAL A 35 2.42 -3.33 2.18
N CYS A 36 3.54 -2.64 2.02
CA CYS A 36 4.50 -2.33 3.07
C CYS A 36 4.39 -0.84 3.43
N ASP A 37 4.44 -0.51 4.71
CA ASP A 37 4.58 0.84 5.29
C ASP A 37 3.75 1.94 4.57
N PRO A 38 2.42 1.79 4.43
CA PRO A 38 1.60 2.75 3.69
C PRO A 38 1.45 4.06 4.46
N TRP A 39 1.93 5.16 3.86
CA TRP A 39 1.82 6.51 4.40
C TRP A 39 1.54 7.54 3.30
N PHE A 40 0.42 8.28 3.41
CA PHE A 40 -0.06 9.15 2.32
C PHE A 40 -0.36 10.59 2.74
N ASN A 41 -0.48 10.86 4.04
CA ASN A 41 -0.84 12.17 4.57
C ASN A 41 0.30 12.83 5.33
N PRO A 42 0.53 14.16 5.26
CA PRO A 42 1.57 14.81 6.06
C PRO A 42 1.42 14.51 7.57
N THR A 43 2.55 14.35 8.26
CA THR A 43 2.59 14.14 9.72
C THR A 43 3.50 15.18 10.40
N PHE A 44 3.55 15.15 11.73
CA PHE A 44 4.34 16.08 12.56
C PHE A 44 4.12 17.55 12.19
N PHE A 45 2.86 17.98 12.22
CA PHE A 45 2.43 19.35 11.85
C PHE A 45 2.85 19.78 10.44
N GLY A 46 2.96 18.82 9.51
CA GLY A 46 3.31 19.07 8.11
C GLY A 46 4.82 19.22 7.87
N SER A 47 5.65 19.03 8.89
CA SER A 47 7.11 19.00 8.70
C SER A 47 7.58 17.79 7.91
N TRP A 48 6.79 16.71 7.92
CA TRP A 48 7.07 15.46 7.22
C TRP A 48 5.95 15.18 6.24
N PHE A 49 6.31 14.86 5.00
CA PHE A 49 5.39 14.54 3.92
C PHE A 49 5.93 13.39 3.07
N PRO A 50 5.06 12.57 2.45
CA PRO A 50 5.50 11.47 1.61
C PRO A 50 6.35 11.97 0.42
N PHE A 51 7.50 11.32 0.22
CA PHE A 51 8.37 11.56 -0.94
C PHE A 51 8.88 10.24 -1.52
N PRO A 52 8.83 10.00 -2.84
CA PRO A 52 8.26 10.86 -3.88
C PRO A 52 6.76 11.14 -3.69
N ARG A 53 6.21 12.14 -4.40
CA ARG A 53 4.78 12.48 -4.32
C ARG A 53 3.92 11.25 -4.63
N VAL A 54 2.85 11.10 -3.85
CA VAL A 54 1.94 9.95 -3.85
C VAL A 54 0.59 10.22 -4.52
N ASP A 55 0.47 11.36 -5.22
CA ASP A 55 -0.73 11.78 -5.95
C ASP A 55 -1.08 10.88 -7.16
N THR A 56 -0.15 10.02 -7.56
CA THR A 56 -0.32 9.05 -8.65
C THR A 56 -0.59 7.62 -8.17
N VAL A 57 -0.70 7.41 -6.85
CA VAL A 57 -0.94 6.08 -6.28
C VAL A 57 -2.35 5.59 -6.67
N ASP A 58 -2.38 4.39 -7.24
CA ASP A 58 -3.62 3.68 -7.55
C ASP A 58 -4.13 2.93 -6.31
N PHE A 59 -4.96 3.60 -5.52
CA PHE A 59 -5.55 3.01 -4.31
C PHE A 59 -6.43 1.79 -4.60
N ALA A 60 -7.00 1.65 -5.80
CA ALA A 60 -7.77 0.45 -6.15
C ALA A 60 -6.84 -0.78 -6.23
N ALA A 61 -5.62 -0.62 -6.75
CA ALA A 61 -4.63 -1.69 -6.77
C ALA A 61 -4.13 -2.06 -5.36
N LEU A 62 -4.10 -1.10 -4.42
CA LEU A 62 -3.66 -1.35 -3.04
C LEU A 62 -4.73 -2.01 -2.17
N ARG A 63 -6.01 -1.67 -2.41
CA ARG A 63 -7.15 -2.05 -1.57
C ARG A 63 -7.25 -3.55 -1.30
N ASP A 64 -6.92 -4.36 -2.30
CA ASP A 64 -7.07 -5.82 -2.29
C ASP A 64 -5.75 -6.54 -1.96
N ALA A 65 -4.77 -5.83 -1.41
CA ALA A 65 -3.53 -6.44 -0.95
C ALA A 65 -3.82 -7.54 0.08
N ARG A 66 -3.25 -8.73 -0.14
CA ARG A 66 -3.50 -9.89 0.72
C ARG A 66 -2.85 -9.73 2.10
N TYR A 67 -1.74 -9.03 2.16
CA TYR A 67 -0.99 -8.80 3.39
C TYR A 67 -0.64 -7.32 3.55
N LEU A 68 -0.66 -6.87 4.80
CA LEU A 68 -0.13 -5.60 5.23
C LEU A 68 1.12 -5.86 6.06
N TYR A 69 2.22 -5.23 5.69
CA TYR A 69 3.47 -5.24 6.45
C TYR A 69 3.72 -3.84 6.99
N VAL A 70 3.92 -3.73 8.31
CA VAL A 70 4.28 -2.49 8.98
C VAL A 70 5.56 -2.75 9.75
N SER A 71 6.65 -2.07 9.37
CA SER A 71 7.97 -2.27 9.95
C SER A 71 8.05 -1.79 11.41
N HIS A 72 7.41 -0.66 11.72
CA HIS A 72 7.31 -0.11 13.07
C HIS A 72 6.19 0.96 13.18
N PHE A 73 5.90 1.40 14.41
CA PHE A 73 4.72 2.23 14.73
C PHE A 73 4.93 3.75 14.62
N HIS A 74 5.86 4.21 13.78
CA HIS A 74 5.96 5.64 13.49
C HIS A 74 4.95 6.06 12.42
N ARG A 75 4.53 7.33 12.47
CA ARG A 75 3.45 7.87 11.62
C ARG A 75 3.81 7.96 10.13
N ASP A 76 5.10 7.88 9.80
CA ASP A 76 5.62 7.82 8.44
C ASP A 76 5.68 6.39 7.86
N HIS A 77 5.37 5.38 8.67
CA HIS A 77 5.26 3.98 8.27
C HIS A 77 3.85 3.42 8.47
N LEU A 78 3.10 3.97 9.43
CA LEU A 78 1.73 3.60 9.73
C LEU A 78 0.82 4.83 9.65
N ASP A 79 -0.06 4.86 8.64
CA ASP A 79 -1.12 5.85 8.47
C ASP A 79 -2.51 5.21 8.71
N PRO A 80 -3.03 5.24 9.96
CA PRO A 80 -4.30 4.59 10.28
C PRO A 80 -5.49 5.18 9.54
N VAL A 81 -5.43 6.47 9.16
CA VAL A 81 -6.51 7.14 8.43
C VAL A 81 -6.57 6.59 7.01
N ALA A 82 -5.43 6.60 6.31
CA ALA A 82 -5.39 6.05 4.95
C ALA A 82 -5.71 4.55 4.91
N LEU A 83 -5.29 3.78 5.91
CA LEU A 83 -5.65 2.37 6.03
C LEU A 83 -7.17 2.18 6.16
N ALA A 84 -7.83 2.97 7.01
CA ALA A 84 -9.28 2.90 7.18
C ALA A 84 -10.05 3.31 5.91
N ASP A 85 -9.55 4.30 5.17
CA ASP A 85 -10.23 4.85 3.99
C ASP A 85 -10.03 3.99 2.73
N HIS A 86 -8.85 3.38 2.58
CA HIS A 86 -8.43 2.79 1.30
C HIS A 86 -8.24 1.28 1.32
N MET A 87 -7.96 0.66 2.46
CA MET A 87 -7.70 -0.78 2.51
C MET A 87 -8.94 -1.59 2.84
N SER A 88 -9.04 -2.77 2.23
CA SER A 88 -10.05 -3.74 2.66
C SER A 88 -9.64 -4.36 3.99
N VAL A 89 -10.62 -4.54 4.88
CA VAL A 89 -10.44 -5.31 6.11
C VAL A 89 -11.09 -6.68 5.90
N ASP A 90 -10.28 -7.70 5.63
CA ASP A 90 -10.81 -9.06 5.65
C ASP A 90 -11.03 -9.50 7.11
N ARG A 91 -12.29 -9.52 7.54
CA ARG A 91 -12.68 -10.06 8.84
C ARG A 91 -12.79 -11.60 8.84
N ARG A 92 -12.55 -12.27 7.71
CA ARG A 92 -12.82 -13.71 7.52
C ARG A 92 -11.69 -14.67 7.90
N HIS A 93 -10.73 -14.24 8.71
CA HIS A 93 -9.72 -15.16 9.27
C HIS A 93 -9.91 -15.51 10.76
N CYS A 94 -11.04 -15.13 11.38
CA CYS A 94 -11.47 -15.79 12.61
C CYS A 94 -12.30 -17.03 12.27
N SER A 95 -11.70 -18.03 11.62
CA SER A 95 -12.18 -19.39 11.80
C SER A 95 -11.68 -19.82 13.17
N ALA A 96 -12.56 -19.77 14.16
CA ALA A 96 -12.38 -20.54 15.38
C ALA A 96 -12.03 -21.98 14.97
N SER A 97 -10.80 -22.38 15.25
CA SER A 97 -10.48 -23.79 15.45
C SER A 97 -10.99 -24.19 16.83
#